data_AF-A0A6J2TYK5-F1
#
_entry.id   AF-A0A6J2TYK5-F1
#
_cell.length_a   1.000
_cell.length_b   1.000
_cell.length_c   1.000
_cell.angle_alpha   90.00
_cell.angle_beta   90.00
_cell.angle_gamma   90.00
#
_symmetry.space_group_name_H-M   'P 1'
#
loop_
_entity.id
_entity.type
_entity.pdbx_description
1 polymer ?
#
loop_
_entity_poly.entity_id
_entity_poly.type
_entity_poly.pdbx_seq_one_letter_code
_entity_poly.pdbx_strand_id
1 'polypeptide(L)'
;MVLRNLSKSTQLIIFYAVLGVLSSAALTNALNCYACSYLEEYSDTSCLTNASSLPPINCTKRYCLTVRQEALHNASKVISFLRDCQDKPLILNGVRTDASSRFYYRSCQQDLCNDHDGRGNSSGGDGSGTGGNHNGIVPGKNGGVSHNQTRMTLLQAAGIMLLLLGTCNYNFN
;
A
#
# COMPACT_ATOMS: atom_id res chain seq x y z
N MET A 1 -19.52 3.61 34.30
CA MET A 1 -19.53 3.93 35.75
C MET A 1 -18.59 3.00 36.55
N VAL A 2 -17.43 2.58 36.01
CA VAL A 2 -16.56 1.55 36.64
C VAL A 2 -15.19 2.11 37.10
N LEU A 3 -14.78 3.29 36.59
CA LEU A 3 -13.46 3.87 36.89
C LEU A 3 -13.34 4.56 38.26
N ARG A 4 -14.44 4.74 39.01
CA ARG A 4 -14.45 5.58 40.23
C ARG A 4 -13.87 4.91 41.48
N ASN A 5 -13.63 3.59 41.46
CA ASN A 5 -13.10 2.83 42.60
C ASN A 5 -11.63 2.39 42.44
N LEU A 6 -10.92 2.92 41.45
CA LEU A 6 -9.50 2.62 41.26
C LEU A 6 -8.62 3.65 41.97
N SER A 7 -7.51 3.20 42.56
CA SER A 7 -6.52 4.10 43.17
C SER A 7 -5.99 5.10 42.12
N LYS A 8 -5.63 6.31 42.56
CA LYS A 8 -5.07 7.36 41.67
C LYS A 8 -3.88 6.85 40.86
N SER A 9 -3.07 5.98 41.47
CA SER A 9 -1.93 5.31 40.84
C SER A 9 -2.35 4.38 39.69
N THR A 10 -3.44 3.64 39.87
CA THR A 10 -3.97 2.73 38.83
C THR A 10 -4.60 3.50 37.66
N GLN A 11 -5.24 4.64 37.93
CA GLN A 11 -5.74 5.52 36.86
C GLN A 11 -4.60 6.12 36.01
N LEU A 12 -3.50 6.54 36.65
CA LEU A 12 -2.30 7.03 35.96
C LEU A 12 -1.69 5.97 35.05
N ILE A 13 -1.56 4.74 35.53
CA ILE A 13 -1.02 3.61 34.74
C ILE A 13 -1.89 3.33 33.51
N ILE A 14 -3.22 3.31 33.66
CA ILE A 14 -4.14 3.11 32.54
C ILE A 14 -4.01 4.26 31.52
N PHE A 15 -3.88 5.51 31.99
CA PHE A 15 -3.73 6.67 31.11
C PHE A 15 -2.45 6.59 30.27
N TYR A 16 -1.31 6.24 30.88
CA TYR A 16 -0.04 6.06 30.16
C TYR A 16 -0.05 4.84 29.25
N ALA A 17 -0.70 3.74 29.64
CA ALA A 17 -0.84 2.56 28.79
C ALA A 17 -1.69 2.85 27.54
N VAL A 18 -2.79 3.60 27.69
CA VAL A 18 -3.62 4.05 26.56
C VAL A 18 -2.85 5.01 25.64
N LEU A 19 -2.10 5.97 26.21
CA LEU A 19 -1.22 6.86 25.43
C LEU A 19 -0.14 6.09 24.64
N GLY A 20 0.45 5.07 25.26
CA GLY A 20 1.47 4.21 24.63
C GLY A 20 0.93 3.42 23.44
N VAL A 21 -0.31 2.92 23.54
CA VAL A 21 -0.97 2.19 22.45
C VAL A 21 -1.35 3.12 21.29
N LEU A 22 -1.83 4.35 21.57
CA LEU A 22 -2.15 5.34 20.53
C LEU A 22 -0.93 5.79 19.71
N SER A 23 0.28 5.69 20.26
CA SER A 23 1.52 6.15 19.62
C SER A 23 2.08 5.18 18.56
N SER A 24 1.50 3.99 18.39
CA SER A 24 2.09 2.90 17.58
C SER A 24 1.67 2.87 16.10
N ALA A 25 0.86 3.83 15.64
CA ALA A 25 0.26 3.79 14.31
C ALA A 25 0.91 4.76 13.29
N ALA A 26 2.18 4.56 12.94
CA ALA A 26 2.76 5.18 11.74
C ALA A 26 4.02 4.45 11.24
N LEU A 27 3.99 3.11 11.07
CA LEU A 27 4.94 2.50 10.15
C LEU A 27 4.44 2.75 8.72
N THR A 28 4.89 3.85 8.11
CA THR A 28 4.77 4.02 6.66
C THR A 28 5.78 3.05 6.03
N ASN A 29 5.33 1.90 5.53
CA ASN A 29 6.15 1.09 4.64
C ASN A 29 6.46 1.97 3.43
N ALA A 30 7.74 2.30 3.22
CA ALA A 30 8.17 3.06 2.07
C ALA A 30 7.99 2.17 0.82
N LEU A 31 7.12 2.61 -0.09
CA LEU A 31 6.82 1.94 -1.35
C LEU A 31 7.62 2.61 -2.45
N ASN A 32 8.37 1.87 -3.26
CA ASN A 32 9.08 2.46 -4.39
C ASN A 32 8.17 2.45 -5.62
N CYS A 33 8.01 3.58 -6.31
CA CYS A 33 7.19 3.68 -7.52
C CYS A 33 7.92 4.42 -8.63
N TYR A 34 7.57 4.16 -9.89
CA TYR A 34 7.95 5.06 -10.97
C TYR A 34 7.07 6.31 -10.92
N ALA A 35 7.65 7.48 -11.21
CA ALA A 35 6.92 8.75 -11.29
C ALA A 35 7.35 9.53 -12.52
N CYS A 36 6.38 9.89 -13.36
CA CYS A 36 6.60 10.65 -14.59
C CYS A 36 5.27 11.12 -15.17
N SER A 37 5.33 12.10 -16.06
CA SER A 37 4.18 12.47 -16.88
C SER A 37 4.59 12.60 -18.35
N TYR A 38 3.63 12.33 -19.23
CA TYR A 38 3.73 12.51 -20.67
C TYR A 38 2.46 13.19 -21.16
N LEU A 39 2.63 14.11 -22.11
CA LEU A 39 1.57 14.73 -22.88
C LEU A 39 1.90 14.56 -24.36
N GLU A 40 0.89 14.42 -25.22
CA GLU A 40 1.06 14.19 -26.66
C GLU A 40 2.02 15.18 -27.34
N GLU A 41 2.03 16.42 -26.86
CA GLU A 41 2.86 17.52 -27.39
C GLU A 41 4.36 17.37 -27.05
N TYR A 42 4.72 16.43 -26.16
CA TYR A 42 6.09 16.23 -25.72
C TYR A 42 6.81 15.17 -26.56
N SER A 43 8.09 15.44 -26.85
CA SER A 43 8.96 14.53 -27.60
C SER A 43 9.49 13.37 -26.74
N ASP A 44 9.62 13.58 -25.43
CA ASP A 44 10.06 12.54 -24.50
C ASP A 44 8.94 11.54 -24.23
N THR A 45 9.10 10.33 -24.75
CA THR A 45 8.16 9.22 -24.57
C THR A 45 8.67 8.18 -23.58
N SER A 46 9.76 8.48 -22.84
CA SER A 46 10.37 7.57 -21.84
C SER A 46 9.35 7.13 -20.80
N CYS A 47 8.50 8.06 -20.35
CA CYS A 47 7.38 7.74 -19.48
C CYS A 47 6.50 6.67 -20.13
N LEU A 48 6.01 6.86 -21.34
CA LEU A 48 5.10 5.88 -21.96
C LEU A 48 5.76 4.52 -22.21
N THR A 49 7.02 4.50 -22.66
CA THR A 49 7.63 3.32 -23.32
C THR A 49 8.70 2.60 -22.50
N ASN A 50 9.31 3.24 -21.52
CA ASN A 50 10.45 2.67 -20.79
C ASN A 50 10.45 3.10 -19.31
N ALA A 51 9.46 2.63 -18.56
CA ALA A 51 9.35 2.91 -17.12
C ALA A 51 10.63 2.54 -16.34
N SER A 52 11.27 1.42 -16.69
CA SER A 52 12.48 0.93 -16.01
C SER A 52 13.69 1.85 -16.14
N SER A 53 13.71 2.74 -17.14
CA SER A 53 14.74 3.77 -17.29
C SER A 53 14.53 4.99 -16.38
N LEU A 54 13.32 5.15 -15.84
CA LEU A 54 13.00 6.25 -14.94
C LEU A 54 13.58 5.97 -13.54
N PRO A 55 14.10 6.99 -12.86
CA PRO A 55 14.51 6.85 -11.48
C PRO A 55 13.27 6.58 -10.60
N PRO A 56 13.27 5.50 -9.79
CA PRO A 56 12.20 5.29 -8.82
C PRO A 56 12.17 6.38 -7.75
N ILE A 57 10.96 6.69 -7.29
CA ILE A 57 10.77 7.56 -6.14
C ILE A 57 10.49 6.74 -4.88
N ASN A 58 10.99 7.22 -3.74
CA ASN A 58 10.62 6.70 -2.43
C ASN A 58 9.26 7.30 -2.05
N CYS A 59 8.20 6.50 -2.15
CA CYS A 59 6.85 6.95 -1.85
C CYS A 59 6.44 6.59 -0.42
N THR A 60 5.93 7.58 0.31
CA THR A 60 5.34 7.41 1.65
C THR A 60 3.89 6.94 1.61
N LYS A 61 3.36 6.72 0.41
CA LYS A 61 1.97 6.37 0.12
C LYS A 61 1.80 4.88 -0.14
N ARG A 62 0.56 4.41 -0.10
CA ARG A 62 0.23 2.96 -0.13
C ARG A 62 0.07 2.35 -1.51
N TYR A 63 -0.04 3.15 -2.57
CA TYR A 63 -0.28 2.66 -3.93
C TYR A 63 0.62 3.36 -4.93
N CYS A 64 1.25 2.59 -5.82
CA CYS A 64 1.74 3.11 -7.10
C CYS A 64 0.56 3.22 -8.06
N LEU A 65 0.63 4.20 -8.97
CA LEU A 65 -0.42 4.54 -9.91
C LEU A 65 0.09 4.64 -11.32
N THR A 66 -0.82 4.31 -12.24
CA THR A 66 -0.73 4.63 -13.65
C THR A 66 -2.09 5.13 -14.13
N VAL A 67 -2.10 6.31 -14.76
CA VAL A 67 -3.27 6.85 -15.46
C VAL A 67 -2.90 7.06 -16.92
N ARG A 68 -3.60 6.37 -17.81
CA ARG A 68 -3.41 6.50 -19.27
C ARG A 68 -4.66 7.10 -19.88
N GLN A 69 -4.51 8.17 -20.64
CA GLN A 69 -5.58 8.81 -21.39
C GLN A 69 -5.34 8.60 -22.88
N GLU A 70 -6.38 8.16 -23.58
CA GLU A 70 -6.34 7.93 -25.03
C GLU A 70 -7.48 8.65 -25.71
N ALA A 71 -7.27 9.04 -26.96
CA ALA A 71 -8.35 9.55 -27.79
C ALA A 71 -9.39 8.46 -28.05
N LEU A 72 -10.67 8.78 -27.84
CA LEU A 72 -11.76 7.81 -27.99
C LEU A 72 -11.88 7.29 -29.42
N HIS A 73 -11.73 8.17 -30.40
CA HIS A 73 -11.83 7.83 -31.83
C HIS A 73 -10.53 7.28 -32.42
N ASN A 74 -9.41 7.34 -31.68
CA ASN A 74 -8.15 6.75 -32.07
C ASN A 74 -7.52 6.07 -30.84
N ALA A 75 -7.97 4.85 -30.58
CA ALA A 75 -7.59 4.06 -29.42
C ALA A 75 -6.11 3.64 -29.39
N SER A 76 -5.24 4.16 -30.28
CA SER A 76 -3.77 4.03 -30.19
C SER A 76 -3.08 5.35 -29.85
N LYS A 77 -3.80 6.47 -29.95
CA LYS A 77 -3.30 7.81 -29.66
C LYS A 77 -3.40 8.11 -28.17
N VAL A 78 -2.26 8.04 -27.48
CA VAL A 78 -2.14 8.40 -26.06
C VAL A 78 -2.05 9.92 -25.96
N ILE A 79 -3.03 10.54 -25.30
CA ILE A 79 -3.09 11.99 -25.08
C ILE A 79 -2.24 12.37 -23.87
N SER A 80 -2.35 11.57 -22.81
CA SER A 80 -1.57 11.76 -21.59
C SER A 80 -1.25 10.43 -20.90
N PHE A 81 -0.14 10.41 -20.17
CA PHE A 81 0.25 9.30 -19.33
C PHE A 81 0.83 9.82 -18.03
N LEU A 82 0.42 9.25 -16.91
CA LEU A 82 0.92 9.60 -15.59
C LEU A 82 1.32 8.34 -14.84
N ARG A 83 2.50 8.37 -14.22
CA ARG A 83 2.88 7.49 -13.13
C ARG A 83 3.10 8.30 -11.87
N ASP A 84 2.58 7.81 -10.76
CA ASP A 84 2.68 8.50 -9.48
C ASP A 84 2.42 7.52 -8.33
N CYS A 85 2.25 8.02 -7.11
CA CYS A 85 1.81 7.24 -5.97
C CYS A 85 0.82 8.00 -5.07
N GLN A 86 -0.16 7.29 -4.50
CA GLN A 86 -1.22 7.89 -3.67
C GLN A 86 -1.64 6.99 -2.51
N ASP A 87 -2.19 7.59 -1.45
CA ASP A 87 -2.72 6.84 -0.30
C ASP A 87 -4.04 6.16 -0.62
N LYS A 88 -4.90 6.86 -1.37
CA LYS A 88 -6.25 6.42 -1.72
C LYS A 88 -6.54 6.82 -3.17
N PRO A 89 -6.29 5.91 -4.14
CA PRO A 89 -6.60 6.16 -5.54
C PRO A 89 -8.08 6.44 -5.75
N LEU A 90 -8.41 7.34 -6.69
CA LEU A 90 -9.80 7.60 -7.07
C LEU A 90 -10.50 6.33 -7.59
N ILE A 91 -9.76 5.52 -8.35
CA ILE A 91 -10.20 4.25 -8.95
C ILE A 91 -9.01 3.30 -8.83
N LEU A 92 -9.21 2.16 -8.17
CA LEU A 92 -8.14 1.19 -7.99
C LEU A 92 -7.74 0.59 -9.33
N ASN A 93 -8.68 -0.03 -10.04
CA ASN A 93 -8.49 -0.58 -11.36
C ASN A 93 -9.77 -0.35 -12.16
N GLY A 94 -9.66 0.23 -13.35
CA GLY A 94 -10.85 0.46 -14.16
C GLY A 94 -10.59 1.28 -15.42
N VAL A 95 -11.66 1.44 -16.21
CA VAL A 95 -11.67 2.27 -17.41
C VAL A 95 -12.84 3.22 -17.31
N ARG A 96 -12.61 4.52 -17.54
CA ARG A 96 -13.67 5.52 -17.70
C ARG A 96 -13.59 6.11 -19.09
N THR A 97 -14.74 6.44 -19.66
CA THR A 97 -14.82 7.08 -20.97
C THR A 97 -15.62 8.35 -20.83
N ASP A 98 -15.13 9.44 -21.39
CA ASP A 98 -15.88 10.69 -21.55
C ASP A 98 -16.23 10.90 -23.04
N ALA A 99 -16.65 12.12 -23.41
CA ALA A 99 -17.05 12.44 -24.78
C ALA A 99 -15.92 12.32 -25.82
N SER A 100 -14.65 12.40 -25.41
CA SER A 100 -13.50 12.52 -26.33
C SER A 100 -12.35 11.56 -26.01
N SER A 101 -12.31 11.02 -24.80
CA SER A 101 -11.17 10.34 -24.21
C SER A 101 -11.59 9.08 -23.44
N ARG A 102 -10.69 8.09 -23.44
CA ARG A 102 -10.76 6.91 -22.60
C ARG A 102 -9.59 6.92 -21.61
N PHE A 103 -9.91 6.79 -20.33
CA PHE A 103 -8.99 6.78 -19.21
C PHE A 103 -8.86 5.38 -18.65
N TYR A 104 -7.64 4.90 -18.49
CA TYR A 104 -7.30 3.64 -17.84
C TYR A 104 -6.62 3.97 -16.51
N TYR A 105 -7.21 3.49 -15.41
CA TYR A 105 -6.69 3.67 -14.05
C TYR A 105 -6.15 2.34 -13.55
N ARG A 106 -4.91 2.33 -13.07
CA ARG A 106 -4.27 1.16 -12.49
C ARG A 106 -3.57 1.54 -11.21
N SER A 107 -3.72 0.69 -10.20
CA SER A 107 -3.05 0.84 -8.91
C SER A 107 -2.58 -0.50 -8.38
N CYS A 108 -1.48 -0.46 -7.64
CA CYS A 108 -0.84 -1.65 -7.06
C CYS A 108 -0.01 -1.24 -5.84
N GLN A 109 0.33 -2.20 -4.98
CA GLN A 109 0.95 -1.95 -3.65
C GLN A 109 2.33 -2.61 -3.50
N GLN A 110 2.94 -3.01 -4.61
CA GLN A 110 4.25 -3.66 -4.64
C GLN A 110 5.29 -2.67 -5.18
N ASP A 111 6.54 -2.81 -4.76
CA ASP A 111 7.62 -1.96 -5.27
C ASP A 111 7.71 -2.06 -6.80
N LEU A 112 7.72 -0.90 -7.45
CA LEU A 112 7.92 -0.70 -8.88
C LEU A 112 6.86 -1.38 -9.77
N CYS A 113 5.69 -1.69 -9.22
CA CYS A 113 4.62 -2.43 -9.92
C CYS A 113 3.90 -1.64 -11.02
N ASN A 114 4.19 -0.35 -11.16
CA ASN A 114 3.62 0.52 -12.19
C ASN A 114 4.51 0.63 -13.44
N ASP A 115 5.25 -0.43 -13.78
CA ASP A 115 6.11 -0.55 -14.97
C ASP A 115 5.33 -0.80 -16.28
N HIS A 116 4.07 -1.22 -16.16
CA HIS A 116 3.20 -1.54 -17.28
C HIS A 116 2.77 -0.31 -18.11
N ASP A 117 2.18 -0.57 -19.28
CA ASP A 117 1.70 0.46 -20.20
C ASP A 117 0.29 0.98 -19.87
N GLY A 118 -0.37 0.50 -18.82
CA GLY A 118 -1.71 0.97 -18.43
C GLY A 118 -2.87 0.33 -19.18
N ARG A 119 -2.60 -0.44 -20.25
CA ARG A 119 -3.59 -1.29 -20.95
C ARG A 119 -3.42 -2.75 -20.51
N GLY A 120 -4.09 -3.15 -19.45
CA GLY A 120 -4.13 -4.56 -19.02
C GLY A 120 -4.89 -4.74 -17.72
N ASN A 121 -5.39 -5.93 -17.41
CA ASN A 121 -5.84 -6.22 -16.05
C ASN A 121 -4.61 -6.17 -15.15
N SER A 122 -4.67 -5.37 -14.08
CA SER A 122 -3.63 -5.37 -13.06
C SER A 122 -3.41 -6.82 -12.61
N SER A 123 -2.18 -7.30 -12.74
CA SER A 123 -1.70 -8.40 -11.90
C SER A 123 -1.74 -7.87 -10.47
N GLY A 124 -2.90 -8.02 -9.84
CA GLY A 124 -3.29 -7.36 -8.61
C GLY A 124 -4.81 -7.33 -8.44
N GLY A 125 -5.44 -8.51 -8.41
CA GLY A 125 -6.82 -8.70 -7.98
C GLY A 125 -7.88 -8.68 -9.09
N ASP A 126 -8.12 -9.88 -9.64
CA ASP A 126 -9.37 -10.46 -10.16
C ASP A 126 -10.42 -9.60 -10.88
N GLY A 127 -10.84 -10.09 -12.06
CA GLY A 127 -12.18 -9.80 -12.56
C GLY A 127 -12.43 -9.90 -14.06
N SER A 128 -12.15 -11.04 -14.72
CA SER A 128 -13.04 -11.56 -15.77
C SER A 128 -12.70 -13.02 -16.08
N GLY A 129 -13.63 -13.91 -15.75
CA GLY A 129 -13.40 -15.34 -15.66
C GLY A 129 -13.26 -16.03 -17.02
N THR A 130 -12.29 -16.94 -17.11
CA THR A 130 -12.51 -18.31 -17.62
C THR A 130 -11.47 -19.20 -16.96
N GLY A 131 -11.91 -20.36 -16.46
CA GLY A 131 -11.13 -21.25 -15.59
C GLY A 131 -9.80 -21.72 -16.20
N GLY A 132 -8.79 -21.81 -15.34
CA GLY A 132 -7.48 -22.32 -15.66
C GLY A 132 -6.48 -21.96 -14.58
N ASN A 133 -6.43 -22.77 -13.51
CA ASN A 133 -5.20 -22.93 -12.73
C ASN A 133 -4.08 -23.16 -13.73
N HIS A 134 -3.03 -22.33 -13.77
CA HIS A 134 -1.62 -22.70 -14.00
C HIS A 134 -0.71 -21.46 -13.97
N ASN A 135 0.13 -21.43 -12.94
CA ASN A 135 1.37 -20.69 -12.72
C ASN A 135 1.84 -19.74 -13.85
N GLY A 136 1.69 -18.43 -13.62
CA GLY A 136 2.47 -17.41 -14.33
C GLY A 136 3.90 -17.36 -13.79
N ILE A 137 4.88 -17.61 -14.65
CA ILE A 137 6.31 -17.53 -14.36
C ILE A 137 6.70 -16.06 -14.19
N VAL A 138 7.18 -15.70 -13.01
CA VAL A 138 7.80 -14.40 -12.72
C VAL A 138 9.28 -14.49 -13.05
N PRO A 139 9.86 -13.64 -13.93
CA PRO A 139 11.30 -13.47 -14.01
C PRO A 139 11.80 -12.94 -12.65
N GLY A 140 12.47 -13.79 -11.89
CA GLY A 140 12.85 -13.53 -10.51
C GLY A 140 13.81 -12.35 -10.39
N LYS A 141 13.42 -11.34 -9.60
CA LYS A 141 14.36 -10.43 -8.96
C LYS A 141 14.71 -11.04 -7.61
N ASN A 142 15.91 -11.60 -7.50
CA ASN A 142 16.42 -12.24 -6.28
C ASN A 142 16.44 -11.22 -5.13
N GLY A 143 15.51 -11.39 -4.19
CA GLY A 143 15.36 -10.53 -3.02
C GLY A 143 14.14 -10.90 -2.20
N GLY A 144 13.89 -12.20 -2.02
CA GLY A 144 12.81 -12.71 -1.18
C GLY A 144 13.09 -12.43 0.29
N VAL A 145 12.78 -11.22 0.75
CA VAL A 145 12.56 -10.98 2.18
C VAL A 145 11.26 -11.70 2.53
N SER A 146 11.41 -12.87 3.14
CA SER A 146 10.34 -13.57 3.81
C SER A 146 9.74 -12.63 4.86
N HIS A 147 8.51 -12.15 4.63
CA HIS A 147 7.68 -11.59 5.68
C HIS A 147 7.26 -12.74 6.59
N ASN A 148 8.17 -13.18 7.44
CA ASN A 148 7.84 -13.97 8.61
C ASN A 148 7.14 -13.04 9.59
N GLN A 149 5.83 -12.93 9.45
CA GLN A 149 4.97 -12.19 10.35
C GLN A 149 4.76 -13.01 11.64
N THR A 150 5.84 -13.22 12.39
CA THR A 150 5.79 -13.74 13.76
C THR A 150 6.88 -13.09 14.60
N ARG A 151 6.69 -11.82 14.94
CA ARG A 151 7.41 -11.21 16.08
C ARG A 151 6.41 -10.53 16.99
N MET A 152 5.70 -11.37 17.74
CA MET A 152 5.19 -10.97 19.05
C MET A 152 6.43 -10.64 19.89
N THR A 153 6.66 -9.34 20.10
CA THR A 153 7.79 -8.84 20.87
C THR A 153 7.70 -9.40 22.30
N LEU A 154 8.75 -10.10 22.74
CA LEU A 154 8.90 -10.61 24.11
C LEU A 154 8.67 -9.53 25.19
N LEU A 155 8.83 -8.25 24.85
CA LEU A 155 8.50 -7.12 25.74
C LEU A 155 7.00 -6.97 26.03
N GLN A 156 6.10 -7.32 25.10
CA GLN A 156 4.65 -7.30 25.36
C GLN A 156 4.20 -8.49 26.21
N ALA A 157 4.82 -9.67 26.02
CA ALA A 157 4.55 -10.84 26.85
C ALA A 157 5.04 -10.65 28.29
N ALA A 158 6.19 -10.01 28.49
CA ALA A 158 6.72 -9.69 29.83
C ALA A 158 5.83 -8.67 30.57
N GLY A 159 5.29 -7.66 29.88
CA GLY A 159 4.38 -6.68 30.47
C GLY A 159 3.06 -7.30 30.94
N ILE A 160 2.49 -8.23 30.17
CA ILE A 160 1.25 -8.94 30.52
C ILE A 160 1.50 -9.98 31.63
N MET A 161 2.65 -10.68 31.62
CA MET A 161 3.02 -11.61 32.70
C MET A 161 3.32 -10.92 34.03
N LEU A 162 3.90 -9.71 34.03
CA LEU A 162 4.08 -8.93 35.28
C LEU A 162 2.72 -8.46 35.85
N LEU A 163 1.75 -8.15 34.99
CA LEU A 163 0.38 -7.78 35.40
C LEU A 163 -0.40 -8.97 35.99
N LEU A 164 -0.16 -10.20 35.53
CA LEU A 164 -0.79 -11.41 36.06
C LEU A 164 -0.12 -11.92 37.35
N LEU A 165 1.22 -11.82 37.48
CA LEU A 165 1.91 -12.20 38.71
C LEU A 165 1.74 -11.18 39.85
N GLY A 166 1.46 -9.91 39.53
CA GLY A 166 1.22 -8.85 40.51
C GLY A 166 -0.16 -8.88 41.19
N THR A 167 -1.11 -9.67 40.69
CA THR A 167 -2.47 -9.79 41.30
C THR A 167 -2.64 -11.04 42.16
N CYS A 168 -1.67 -11.96 42.18
CA CYS A 168 -1.73 -13.18 43.00
C CYS A 168 -1.05 -13.08 44.37
N ASN A 169 -0.54 -11.90 44.79
CA ASN A 169 0.32 -11.80 45.99
C ASN A 169 -0.14 -10.80 47.06
N TYR A 170 -1.45 -10.66 47.28
CA TYR A 170 -1.97 -10.03 48.50
C TYR A 170 -3.16 -10.80 49.06
N ASN A 171 -2.89 -11.96 49.67
CA ASN A 171 -3.63 -12.43 50.84
C ASN A 171 -2.76 -13.43 51.63
N PHE A 172 -1.95 -12.88 52.52
CA PHE A 172 -1.41 -13.59 53.69
C PHE A 172 -1.56 -12.66 54.89
N ASN A 173 -2.78 -12.63 55.44
CA ASN A 173 -3.09 -12.78 56.87
C ASN A 173 -4.61 -12.78 57.04
#